data_AF-A0A2E2HMZ6-F1
#
_entry.id   AF-A0A2E2HMZ6-F1
#
_cell.length_a   1.000
_cell.length_b   1.000
_cell.length_c   1.000
_cell.angle_alpha   90.00
_cell.angle_beta   90.00
_cell.angle_gamma   90.00
#
_symmetry.space_group_name_H-M   'P 1'
#
loop_
_entity.id
_entity.type
_entity.pdbx_description
1 polymer ?
#
loop_
_entity_poly.entity_id
_entity_poly.type
_entity_poly.pdbx_seq_one_letter_code
_entity_poly.pdbx_strand_id
1 'polypeptide(L)'
;MRSMIASPLVIATFCLHLLDINAQENPPILSTPKPAAIPAKKPVPGKEDPKMPPPSRTGVGNQYFIEKLQKLNGDLEQLMGAYNLQIRKMEALEAQVKNLQTANENLKRENALRFASNKDIEELASKLMKLDNNLRNDLKLTNQQIDVILKTVQKIANSPTPASPQTRNNPAPANFQAREHVVQSGEFLSTILSAYNTAFKEEGLKGRVSQSQVLKANPGIKADRLLVGQKLLIPLPGEIK
;
A
#
# COMPACT_ATOMS: atom_id res chain seq x y z
N MET A 1 22.35 -17.04 -42.99
CA MET A 1 22.54 -15.59 -43.17
C MET A 1 22.36 -14.93 -41.81
N ARG A 2 23.46 -14.42 -41.23
CA ARG A 2 23.69 -12.98 -40.88
C ARG A 2 22.62 -12.41 -39.93
N SER A 3 22.91 -11.85 -38.78
CA SER A 3 24.17 -11.37 -38.20
C SER A 3 23.92 -11.12 -36.72
N MET A 4 24.82 -11.59 -35.86
CA MET A 4 24.93 -11.14 -34.48
C MET A 4 25.49 -9.72 -34.47
N ILE A 5 24.91 -8.83 -33.66
CA ILE A 5 25.57 -7.60 -33.22
C ILE A 5 25.68 -7.73 -31.71
N ALA A 6 26.79 -8.32 -31.28
CA ALA A 6 27.24 -8.26 -29.91
C ALA A 6 27.93 -6.91 -29.72
N SER A 7 27.35 -6.03 -28.90
CA SER A 7 28.02 -4.83 -28.42
C SER A 7 29.02 -5.22 -27.33
N PRO A 8 30.33 -4.91 -27.45
CA PRO A 8 31.27 -5.16 -26.37
C PRO A 8 31.07 -4.12 -25.26
N LEU A 9 30.64 -4.61 -24.11
CA LEU A 9 30.67 -3.95 -22.82
C LEU A 9 32.14 -3.65 -22.45
N VAL A 10 32.56 -2.40 -22.60
CA VAL A 10 33.87 -1.94 -22.12
C VAL A 10 33.80 -1.82 -20.59
N ILE A 11 34.26 -2.86 -19.90
CA ILE A 11 34.47 -2.83 -18.45
C ILE A 11 35.79 -2.09 -18.20
N ALA A 12 35.71 -0.82 -17.85
CA ALA A 12 36.84 -0.08 -17.32
C ALA A 12 37.07 -0.50 -15.87
N THR A 13 37.99 -1.44 -15.65
CA THR A 13 38.52 -1.79 -14.33
C THR A 13 39.32 -0.62 -13.77
N PHE A 14 38.72 0.12 -12.83
CA PHE A 14 39.42 1.12 -12.03
C PHE A 14 40.05 0.40 -10.81
N CYS A 15 41.36 0.16 -10.87
CA CYS A 15 42.11 -0.40 -9.74
C CYS A 15 42.18 0.61 -8.59
N LEU A 16 41.28 0.49 -7.61
CA LEU A 16 41.43 1.12 -6.30
C LEU A 16 42.60 0.47 -5.55
N HIS A 17 43.74 1.14 -5.52
CA HIS A 17 44.74 0.87 -4.50
C HIS A 17 44.26 1.52 -3.19
N LEU A 18 43.96 0.69 -2.20
CA LEU A 18 43.85 1.10 -0.81
C LEU A 18 45.19 1.69 -0.37
N LEU A 19 45.19 2.95 0.03
CA LEU A 19 46.18 3.49 0.95
C LEU A 19 45.45 3.79 2.25
N ASP A 20 45.67 2.91 3.23
CA ASP A 20 45.40 3.17 4.64
C ASP A 20 46.20 4.40 5.08
N ILE A 21 45.51 5.49 5.39
CA ILE A 21 46.11 6.62 6.10
C ILE A 21 45.62 6.54 7.54
N ASN A 22 46.46 5.94 8.38
CA ASN A 22 46.41 6.08 9.83
C ASN A 22 46.43 7.57 10.19
N ALA A 23 45.53 7.96 11.08
CA ALA A 23 45.56 9.23 11.76
C ALA A 23 46.84 9.35 12.59
N GLN A 24 47.70 10.33 12.27
CA GLN A 24 48.77 10.78 13.17
C GLN A 24 49.21 12.21 12.78
N GLU A 25 48.96 13.14 13.71
CA GLU A 25 49.72 14.36 14.03
C GLU A 25 49.85 15.53 13.03
N ASN A 26 49.16 16.63 13.41
CA ASN A 26 49.66 18.01 13.55
C ASN A 26 50.30 18.73 12.32
N PRO A 27 49.78 19.88 11.87
CA PRO A 27 50.36 20.61 10.74
C PRO A 27 51.72 21.27 11.08
N PRO A 28 52.71 21.27 10.18
CA PRO A 28 53.95 22.01 10.40
C PRO A 28 53.71 23.51 10.25
N ILE A 29 53.90 24.22 11.36
CA ILE A 29 54.01 25.68 11.44
C ILE A 29 55.31 26.08 10.73
N LEU A 30 55.22 26.83 9.63
CA LEU A 30 56.40 27.46 9.03
C LEU A 30 56.78 28.68 9.88
N SER A 31 57.91 28.57 10.54
CA SER A 31 58.49 29.53 11.47
C SER A 31 58.91 30.83 10.77
N THR A 32 58.54 31.95 11.39
CA THR A 32 59.09 33.29 11.11
C THR A 32 60.60 33.33 11.40
N PRO A 33 61.45 34.00 10.60
CA PRO A 33 62.85 34.20 10.97
C PRO A 33 62.96 35.27 12.08
N LYS A 34 63.68 34.89 13.12
CA LYS A 34 64.11 35.65 14.30
C LYS A 34 64.99 36.87 13.92
N PRO A 35 64.87 38.04 14.58
CA PRO A 35 65.75 39.19 14.31
C PRO A 35 67.18 38.89 14.75
N ALA A 36 68.14 38.93 13.81
CA ALA A 36 69.56 38.85 14.12
C ALA A 36 70.09 40.22 14.59
N ALA A 37 70.83 40.18 15.69
CA ALA A 37 71.34 41.32 16.43
C ALA A 37 72.36 42.18 15.66
N ILE A 38 72.33 43.48 15.94
CA ILE A 38 73.23 44.52 15.46
C ILE A 38 74.60 44.37 16.17
N PRO A 39 75.74 44.34 15.45
CA PRO A 39 77.04 44.53 16.08
C PRO A 39 77.39 46.03 16.17
N ALA A 40 77.83 46.42 17.36
CA ALA A 40 78.20 47.78 17.77
C ALA A 40 79.33 48.40 16.92
N LYS A 41 79.22 49.71 16.65
CA LYS A 41 80.28 50.54 16.04
C LYS A 41 80.59 51.76 16.90
N LYS A 42 81.87 51.94 17.26
CA LYS A 42 82.65 53.22 17.30
C LYS A 42 84.10 52.90 17.73
N PRO A 43 85.14 53.69 17.35
CA PRO A 43 85.13 55.16 17.23
C PRO A 43 85.67 55.78 15.92
N VAL A 44 85.45 57.10 15.87
CA VAL A 44 85.73 58.19 14.87
C VAL A 44 87.26 58.50 14.85
N PRO A 45 87.94 59.19 13.88
CA PRO A 45 87.52 60.45 13.22
C PRO A 45 88.02 60.78 11.78
N GLY A 46 87.34 61.73 11.12
CA GLY A 46 87.86 62.41 9.93
C GLY A 46 86.79 63.14 9.12
N LYS A 47 86.98 64.44 8.90
CA LYS A 47 86.11 65.39 8.19
C LYS A 47 86.14 65.17 6.66
N GLU A 48 85.03 65.46 5.96
CA GLU A 48 84.94 66.34 4.77
C GLU A 48 83.60 66.18 4.01
N ASP A 49 83.09 67.31 3.51
CA ASP A 49 81.79 67.58 2.90
C ASP A 49 81.57 66.98 1.48
N PRO A 50 80.34 66.97 0.93
CA PRO A 50 79.90 66.00 -0.08
C PRO A 50 80.24 66.41 -1.52
N LYS A 51 80.76 65.47 -2.30
CA LYS A 51 80.94 65.61 -3.75
C LYS A 51 80.03 64.61 -4.47
N MET A 52 79.02 65.12 -5.18
CA MET A 52 78.20 64.33 -6.12
C MET A 52 79.11 63.66 -7.16
N PRO A 53 78.98 62.33 -7.41
CA PRO A 53 79.72 61.71 -8.50
C PRO A 53 79.04 62.03 -9.85
N PRO A 54 79.82 62.19 -10.95
CA PRO A 54 79.31 62.48 -12.28
C PRO A 54 78.61 61.25 -12.92
N PRO A 55 77.76 61.45 -13.94
CA PRO A 55 76.97 60.36 -14.52
C PRO A 55 77.89 59.36 -15.21
N SER A 56 78.05 58.19 -14.59
CA SER A 56 78.83 57.10 -15.16
C SER A 56 77.98 56.31 -16.14
N ARG A 57 78.52 56.18 -17.34
CA ARG A 57 78.00 55.48 -18.52
C ARG A 57 77.82 53.97 -18.23
N THR A 58 76.65 53.54 -17.76
CA THR A 58 76.25 52.12 -17.61
C THR A 58 74.95 51.84 -18.37
N GLY A 59 75.03 51.87 -19.70
CA GLY A 59 73.85 51.73 -20.57
C GLY A 59 73.38 50.29 -20.80
N VAL A 60 74.28 49.30 -20.88
CA VAL A 60 73.92 47.98 -21.45
C VAL A 60 73.69 46.91 -20.38
N GLY A 61 74.51 46.87 -19.31
CA GLY A 61 74.31 45.90 -18.22
C GLY A 61 73.01 46.15 -17.44
N ASN A 62 72.66 47.42 -17.21
CA ASN A 62 71.43 47.80 -16.53
C ASN A 62 70.17 47.42 -17.33
N GLN A 63 70.22 47.47 -18.66
CA GLN A 63 69.09 47.09 -19.53
C GLN A 63 68.74 45.61 -19.39
N TYR A 64 69.73 44.71 -19.39
CA TYR A 64 69.51 43.28 -19.18
C TYR A 64 68.84 42.97 -17.83
N PHE A 65 69.25 43.64 -16.75
CA PHE A 65 68.62 43.45 -15.44
C PHE A 65 67.18 43.97 -15.42
N ILE A 66 66.90 45.09 -16.10
CA ILE A 66 65.54 45.66 -16.22
C ILE A 66 64.63 44.68 -16.98
N GLU A 67 65.09 44.12 -18.10
CA GLU A 67 64.31 43.15 -18.89
C GLU A 67 64.01 41.88 -18.11
N LYS A 68 64.98 41.35 -17.35
CA LYS A 68 64.78 40.17 -16.51
C LYS A 68 63.75 40.41 -15.39
N LEU A 69 63.76 41.60 -14.79
CA LEU A 69 62.77 41.98 -13.78
C LEU A 69 61.38 42.14 -14.39
N GLN A 70 61.27 42.75 -15.57
CA GLN A 70 59.99 42.86 -16.30
C GLN A 70 59.42 41.48 -16.63
N LYS A 71 60.26 40.56 -17.11
CA LYS A 71 59.84 39.18 -17.39
C LYS A 71 59.36 38.46 -16.13
N LEU A 72 60.11 38.53 -15.04
CA LEU A 72 59.72 37.91 -13.76
C LEU A 72 58.39 38.46 -13.23
N ASN A 73 58.17 39.77 -13.34
CA ASN A 73 56.91 40.39 -12.94
C ASN A 73 55.74 39.90 -13.82
N GLY A 74 55.95 39.77 -15.13
CA GLY A 74 54.97 39.19 -16.04
C GLY A 74 54.64 37.74 -15.71
N ASP A 75 55.66 36.92 -15.42
CA ASP A 75 55.48 35.51 -15.03
C ASP A 75 54.72 35.40 -13.69
N LEU A 76 55.00 36.30 -12.72
CA LEU A 76 54.28 36.38 -11.45
C LEU A 76 52.81 36.76 -11.63
N GLU A 77 52.52 37.74 -12.50
CA GLU A 77 51.16 38.17 -12.78
C GLU A 77 50.36 37.06 -13.46
N GLN A 78 50.96 36.34 -14.41
CA GLN A 78 50.35 35.17 -15.03
C GLN A 78 50.07 34.06 -14.01
N LEU A 79 51.03 33.77 -13.12
CA LEU A 79 50.87 32.75 -12.07
C LEU A 79 49.73 33.14 -11.10
N MET A 80 49.68 34.41 -10.70
CA MET A 80 48.61 34.93 -9.85
C MET A 80 47.26 34.85 -10.54
N GLY A 81 47.19 35.13 -11.84
CA GLY A 81 46.00 34.95 -12.66
C GLY A 81 45.52 33.49 -12.69
N ALA A 82 46.43 32.55 -12.90
CA ALA A 82 46.13 31.11 -12.89
C ALA A 82 45.66 30.63 -11.51
N TYR A 83 46.28 31.10 -10.43
CA TYR A 83 45.91 30.77 -9.05
C TYR A 83 44.51 31.29 -8.70
N ASN A 84 44.20 32.54 -9.04
CA ASN A 84 42.88 33.11 -8.84
C ASN A 84 41.79 32.35 -9.63
N LEU A 85 42.13 31.91 -10.85
CA LEU A 85 41.24 31.07 -11.65
C LEU A 85 41.01 29.70 -11.01
N GLN A 86 42.04 29.13 -10.38
CA GLN A 86 41.92 27.87 -9.64
C GLN A 86 40.99 28.01 -8.43
N ILE A 87 41.09 29.10 -7.66
CA ILE A 87 40.18 29.38 -6.53
C ILE A 87 38.73 29.41 -7.02
N ARG A 88 38.43 30.17 -8.09
CA ARG A 88 37.08 30.25 -8.64
C ARG A 88 36.53 28.89 -9.09
N LYS A 89 37.39 28.04 -9.67
CA LYS A 89 37.00 26.66 -10.03
C LYS A 89 36.68 25.83 -8.80
N MET A 90 37.46 25.99 -7.72
CA MET A 90 37.21 25.28 -6.46
C MET A 90 35.89 25.70 -5.82
N GLU A 91 35.62 27.01 -5.77
CA GLU A 91 34.34 27.55 -5.28
C GLU A 91 33.15 27.05 -6.09
N ALA A 92 33.27 27.04 -7.42
CA ALA A 92 32.21 26.54 -8.30
C ALA A 92 31.96 25.03 -8.09
N LEU A 93 33.04 24.25 -7.93
CA LEU A 93 32.93 22.81 -7.66
C LEU A 93 32.30 22.55 -6.28
N GLU A 94 32.69 23.31 -5.26
CA GLU A 94 32.11 23.22 -3.92
C GLU A 94 30.62 23.55 -3.94
N ALA A 95 30.21 24.60 -4.67
CA ALA A 95 28.81 24.94 -4.86
C ALA A 95 28.03 23.81 -5.56
N GLN A 96 28.62 23.17 -6.57
CA GLN A 96 28.00 22.00 -7.22
C GLN A 96 27.84 20.82 -6.27
N VAL A 97 28.86 20.52 -5.46
CA VAL A 97 28.79 19.43 -4.46
C VAL A 97 27.67 19.71 -3.46
N LYS A 98 27.57 20.94 -2.94
CA LYS A 98 26.47 21.36 -2.04
C LYS A 98 25.10 21.25 -2.71
N ASN A 99 24.99 21.65 -3.97
CA ASN A 99 23.74 21.51 -4.73
C ASN A 99 23.36 20.03 -4.95
N LEU A 100 24.32 19.17 -5.27
CA LEU A 100 24.06 17.73 -5.44
C LEU A 100 23.70 17.06 -4.12
N GLN A 101 24.35 17.43 -3.02
CA GLN A 101 24.00 16.94 -1.68
C GLN A 101 22.57 17.34 -1.31
N THR A 102 22.20 18.60 -1.49
CA THR A 102 20.84 19.07 -1.19
C THR A 102 19.79 18.45 -2.09
N ALA A 103 20.09 18.29 -3.39
CA ALA A 103 19.21 17.59 -4.33
C ALA A 103 19.02 16.12 -3.94
N ASN A 104 20.09 15.40 -3.56
CA ASN A 104 20.01 14.01 -3.11
C ASN A 104 19.19 13.88 -1.82
N GLU A 105 19.39 14.76 -0.84
CA GLU A 105 18.60 14.75 0.40
C GLU A 105 17.12 15.08 0.15
N ASN A 106 16.83 16.02 -0.76
CA ASN A 106 15.47 16.29 -1.20
C ASN A 106 14.84 15.05 -1.87
N LEU A 107 15.54 14.42 -2.82
CA LEU A 107 15.07 13.21 -3.49
C LEU A 107 14.83 12.06 -2.50
N LYS A 108 15.71 11.88 -1.51
CA LYS A 108 15.53 10.89 -0.45
C LYS A 108 14.28 11.15 0.38
N ARG A 109 14.02 12.42 0.74
CA ARG A 109 12.80 12.83 1.46
C ARG A 109 11.54 12.63 0.62
N GLU A 110 11.56 13.06 -0.64
CA GLU A 110 10.44 12.86 -1.56
C GLU A 110 10.15 11.38 -1.79
N ASN A 111 11.19 10.56 -1.96
CA ASN A 111 11.05 9.12 -2.16
C ASN A 111 10.43 8.47 -0.91
N ALA A 112 10.89 8.83 0.28
CA ALA A 112 10.31 8.36 1.54
C ALA A 112 8.84 8.77 1.76
N LEU A 113 8.40 9.89 1.18
CA LEU A 113 6.99 10.34 1.25
C LEU A 113 6.10 9.68 0.17
N ARG A 114 6.66 9.41 -1.01
CA ARG A 114 5.89 8.91 -2.17
C ARG A 114 5.82 7.39 -2.23
N PHE A 115 6.84 6.70 -1.72
CA PHE A 115 6.95 5.25 -1.82
C PHE A 115 6.89 4.60 -0.43
N ALA A 116 6.29 3.40 -0.40
CA ALA A 116 6.28 2.58 0.80
C ALA A 116 7.72 2.18 1.19
N SER A 117 8.00 2.16 2.48
CA SER A 117 9.30 1.69 2.96
C SER A 117 9.40 0.16 2.83
N ASN A 118 10.61 -0.38 2.82
CA ASN A 118 10.82 -1.83 2.82
C ASN A 118 10.09 -2.52 3.99
N LYS A 119 9.99 -1.85 5.14
CA LYS A 119 9.26 -2.33 6.32
C LYS A 119 7.76 -2.47 6.05
N ASP A 120 7.16 -1.52 5.35
CA ASP A 120 5.73 -1.57 5.01
C ASP A 120 5.45 -2.72 4.02
N ILE A 121 6.40 -2.98 3.11
CA ILE A 121 6.35 -4.12 2.18
C ILE A 121 6.43 -5.45 2.95
N GLU A 122 7.34 -5.57 3.91
CA GLU A 122 7.45 -6.76 4.77
C GLU A 122 6.19 -6.97 5.62
N GLU A 123 5.62 -5.89 6.18
CA GLU A 123 4.38 -5.97 6.92
C GLU A 123 3.24 -6.48 6.03
N LEU A 124 3.12 -5.94 4.80
CA LEU A 124 2.15 -6.40 3.82
C LEU A 124 2.34 -7.88 3.46
N ALA A 125 3.58 -8.31 3.21
CA ALA A 125 3.90 -9.70 2.93
C ALA A 125 3.49 -10.61 4.09
N SER A 126 3.75 -10.21 5.33
CA SER A 126 3.34 -10.96 6.52
C SER A 126 1.81 -11.06 6.65
N LYS A 127 1.08 -9.98 6.35
CA LYS A 127 -0.39 -9.96 6.35
C LYS A 127 -0.94 -10.88 5.26
N LEU A 128 -0.33 -10.89 4.08
CA LEU A 128 -0.73 -11.76 2.97
C LEU A 128 -0.52 -13.24 3.31
N MET A 129 0.62 -13.61 3.90
CA MET A 129 0.87 -14.97 4.36
C MET A 129 -0.13 -15.42 5.43
N LYS A 130 -0.48 -14.53 6.38
CA LYS A 130 -1.51 -14.81 7.38
C LYS A 130 -2.88 -15.03 6.73
N LEU A 131 -3.25 -14.21 5.76
CA LEU A 131 -4.50 -14.35 5.00
C LEU A 131 -4.54 -15.70 4.28
N ASP A 132 -3.48 -16.07 3.55
CA ASP A 132 -3.41 -17.35 2.83
C ASP A 132 -3.54 -18.55 3.79
N ASN A 133 -2.87 -18.50 4.94
CA ASN A 133 -3.01 -19.52 5.97
C ASN A 133 -4.46 -19.62 6.50
N ASN A 134 -5.12 -18.47 6.72
CA ASN A 134 -6.50 -18.44 7.16
C ASN A 134 -7.44 -19.03 6.10
N LEU A 135 -7.24 -18.70 4.82
CA LEU A 135 -8.03 -19.27 3.73
C LEU A 135 -7.87 -20.79 3.66
N ARG A 136 -6.65 -21.31 3.79
CA ARG A 136 -6.42 -22.77 3.80
C ARG A 136 -7.10 -23.45 4.98
N ASN A 137 -7.07 -22.84 6.16
CA ASN A 137 -7.73 -23.36 7.34
C ASN A 137 -9.26 -23.35 7.21
N ASP A 138 -9.81 -22.27 6.67
CA ASP A 138 -11.25 -22.12 6.44
C ASP A 138 -11.74 -23.13 5.39
N LEU A 139 -11.04 -23.24 4.24
CA LEU A 139 -11.35 -24.25 3.22
C LEU A 139 -11.33 -25.68 3.79
N LYS A 140 -10.37 -25.97 4.68
CA LYS A 140 -10.33 -27.27 5.38
C LYS A 140 -11.57 -27.48 6.24
N LEU A 141 -11.98 -26.47 7.02
CA LEU A 141 -13.17 -26.53 7.86
C LEU A 141 -14.44 -26.67 7.01
N THR A 142 -14.58 -25.89 5.95
CA THR A 142 -15.73 -25.98 5.02
C THR A 142 -15.81 -27.36 4.41
N ASN A 143 -14.70 -27.93 3.91
CA ASN A 143 -14.69 -29.28 3.37
C ASN A 143 -15.09 -30.33 4.42
N GLN A 144 -14.63 -30.20 5.67
CA GLN A 144 -15.05 -31.07 6.77
C GLN A 144 -16.56 -30.96 7.06
N GLN A 145 -17.11 -29.75 7.02
CA GLN A 145 -18.55 -29.53 7.21
C GLN A 145 -19.37 -30.09 6.04
N ILE A 146 -18.89 -29.93 4.81
CA ILE A 146 -19.50 -30.54 3.61
C ILE A 146 -19.56 -32.07 3.76
N ASP A 147 -18.49 -32.72 4.23
CA ASP A 147 -18.47 -34.16 4.48
C ASP A 147 -19.52 -34.60 5.51
N VAL A 148 -19.70 -33.81 6.58
CA VAL A 148 -20.73 -34.09 7.60
C VAL A 148 -22.12 -33.95 7.01
N ILE A 149 -22.38 -32.91 6.22
CA ILE A 149 -23.66 -32.70 5.53
C ILE A 149 -23.92 -33.83 4.53
N LEU A 150 -22.90 -34.25 3.77
CA LEU A 150 -23.03 -35.36 2.83
C LEU A 150 -23.41 -36.65 3.58
N LYS A 151 -22.77 -36.93 4.73
CA LYS A 151 -23.12 -38.07 5.58
C LYS A 151 -24.55 -37.98 6.15
N THR A 152 -25.02 -36.80 6.56
CA THR A 152 -26.40 -36.66 7.07
C THR A 152 -27.43 -36.82 5.96
N VAL A 153 -27.19 -36.22 4.80
CA VAL A 153 -28.04 -36.40 3.61
C VAL A 153 -28.08 -37.86 3.19
N GLN A 154 -26.94 -38.57 3.18
CA GLN A 154 -26.90 -40.00 2.86
C GLN A 154 -27.68 -40.83 3.89
N LYS A 155 -27.62 -40.51 5.18
CA LYS A 155 -28.41 -41.17 6.22
C LYS A 155 -29.91 -40.95 6.02
N ILE A 156 -30.33 -39.76 5.60
CA ILE A 156 -31.73 -39.46 5.29
C ILE A 156 -32.16 -40.23 4.03
N ALA A 157 -31.34 -40.23 2.99
CA ALA A 157 -31.62 -40.96 1.76
C ALA A 157 -31.73 -42.48 1.98
N ASN A 158 -30.90 -43.05 2.86
CA ASN A 158 -30.91 -44.47 3.21
C ASN A 158 -31.89 -44.82 4.34
N SER A 159 -32.50 -43.83 4.98
CA SER A 159 -33.51 -44.10 6.01
C SER A 159 -34.77 -44.64 5.34
N PRO A 160 -35.41 -45.68 5.91
CA PRO A 160 -36.67 -46.18 5.37
C PRO A 160 -37.63 -45.02 5.31
N THR A 161 -38.14 -44.73 4.11
CA THR A 161 -39.20 -43.75 3.93
C THR A 161 -40.30 -44.13 4.91
N PRO A 162 -40.78 -43.22 5.79
CA PRO A 162 -42.02 -43.46 6.49
C PRO A 162 -43.01 -43.85 5.41
N ALA A 163 -43.71 -44.99 5.59
CA ALA A 163 -44.77 -45.39 4.68
C ALA A 163 -45.56 -44.12 4.37
N SER A 164 -45.59 -43.76 3.07
CA SER A 164 -46.41 -42.65 2.57
C SER A 164 -47.68 -42.68 3.39
N PRO A 165 -48.08 -41.59 4.09
CA PRO A 165 -49.28 -41.61 4.88
C PRO A 165 -50.31 -42.18 3.93
N GLN A 166 -50.78 -43.40 4.24
CA GLN A 166 -51.79 -44.05 3.42
C GLN A 166 -52.77 -42.94 3.16
N THR A 167 -53.01 -42.63 1.88
CA THR A 167 -54.17 -41.84 1.51
C THR A 167 -55.27 -42.46 2.32
N ARG A 168 -55.63 -41.81 3.44
CA ARG A 168 -56.71 -42.28 4.26
C ARG A 168 -57.81 -42.23 3.25
N ASN A 169 -58.30 -43.41 2.89
CA ASN A 169 -59.53 -43.56 2.17
C ASN A 169 -60.57 -42.99 3.13
N ASN A 170 -60.61 -41.66 3.16
CA ASN A 170 -61.72 -40.93 3.72
C ASN A 170 -62.86 -41.36 2.83
N PRO A 171 -63.93 -41.93 3.41
CA PRO A 171 -65.15 -42.09 2.65
C PRO A 171 -65.48 -40.71 2.04
N ALA A 172 -65.83 -40.71 0.75
CA ALA A 172 -66.27 -39.51 0.06
C ALA A 172 -67.30 -38.78 0.94
N PRO A 173 -67.19 -37.46 1.12
CA PRO A 173 -68.20 -36.73 1.88
C PRO A 173 -69.55 -36.98 1.21
N ALA A 174 -70.59 -37.24 2.01
CA ALA A 174 -71.96 -37.31 1.54
C ALA A 174 -72.25 -36.08 0.65
N ASN A 175 -73.05 -36.23 -0.41
CA ASN A 175 -73.39 -35.14 -1.34
C ASN A 175 -73.98 -33.91 -0.60
N PHE A 176 -73.14 -32.95 -0.20
CA PHE A 176 -73.53 -31.65 0.35
C PHE A 176 -72.91 -30.53 -0.46
N GLN A 177 -73.59 -29.39 -0.53
CA GLN A 177 -73.07 -28.22 -1.24
C GLN A 177 -71.99 -27.53 -0.39
N ALA A 178 -70.81 -27.34 -0.98
CA ALA A 178 -69.67 -26.70 -0.32
C ALA A 178 -68.90 -25.81 -1.29
N ARG A 179 -68.26 -24.76 -0.76
CA ARG A 179 -67.30 -23.92 -1.49
C ARG A 179 -65.89 -24.44 -1.27
N GLU A 180 -65.10 -24.51 -2.35
CA GLU A 180 -63.69 -24.88 -2.28
C GLU A 180 -62.84 -23.65 -1.94
N HIS A 181 -62.01 -23.73 -0.91
CA HIS A 181 -61.02 -22.72 -0.55
C HIS A 181 -59.62 -23.31 -0.55
N VAL A 182 -58.65 -22.62 -1.17
CA VAL A 182 -57.24 -23.00 -1.11
C VAL A 182 -56.56 -22.14 -0.04
N VAL A 183 -56.03 -22.77 0.99
CA VAL A 183 -55.39 -22.08 2.12
C VAL A 183 -54.16 -21.30 1.65
N GLN A 184 -54.16 -19.99 1.85
CA GLN A 184 -53.03 -19.11 1.56
C GLN A 184 -52.09 -19.00 2.76
N SER A 185 -50.88 -18.49 2.50
CA SER A 185 -49.88 -18.28 3.56
C SER A 185 -50.37 -17.27 4.59
N GLY A 186 -50.34 -17.65 5.87
CA GLY A 186 -50.78 -16.81 6.98
C GLY A 186 -52.28 -16.84 7.28
N GLU A 187 -53.07 -17.64 6.56
CA GLU A 187 -54.49 -17.84 6.86
C GLU A 187 -54.71 -18.92 7.91
N PHE A 188 -55.62 -18.64 8.86
CA PHE A 188 -56.08 -19.60 9.86
C PHE A 188 -57.52 -20.02 9.59
N LEU A 189 -57.92 -21.20 10.10
CA LEU A 189 -59.27 -21.72 9.92
C LEU A 189 -60.34 -20.74 10.44
N SER A 190 -60.07 -20.07 11.56
CA SER A 190 -60.95 -19.05 12.14
C SER A 190 -61.14 -17.85 11.20
N THR A 191 -60.06 -17.36 10.58
CA THR A 191 -60.08 -16.24 9.64
C THR A 191 -60.86 -16.59 8.38
N ILE A 192 -60.57 -17.74 7.77
CA ILE A 192 -61.27 -18.25 6.58
C ILE A 192 -62.77 -18.38 6.90
N LEU A 193 -63.10 -19.03 8.01
CA LEU A 193 -64.49 -19.22 8.42
C LEU A 193 -65.22 -17.89 8.68
N SER A 194 -64.53 -16.88 9.21
CA SER A 194 -65.11 -15.56 9.42
C SER A 194 -65.47 -14.87 8.10
N ALA A 195 -64.56 -14.91 7.12
CA ALA A 195 -64.75 -14.33 5.79
C ALA A 195 -65.87 -15.02 5.00
N TYR A 196 -65.96 -16.36 5.08
CA TYR A 196 -67.06 -17.08 4.42
C TYR A 196 -68.40 -16.83 5.12
N ASN A 197 -68.43 -16.73 6.44
CA ASN A 197 -69.67 -16.40 7.15
C ASN A 197 -70.15 -14.98 6.89
N THR A 198 -69.27 -14.02 6.55
CA THR A 198 -69.70 -12.70 6.07
C THR A 198 -70.24 -12.78 4.65
N ALA A 199 -69.54 -13.49 3.74
CA ALA A 199 -69.99 -13.68 2.37
C ALA A 199 -71.36 -14.38 2.28
N PHE A 200 -71.58 -15.44 3.06
CA PHE A 200 -72.86 -16.15 3.08
C PHE A 200 -74.02 -15.27 3.57
N LYS A 201 -73.77 -14.32 4.47
CA LYS A 201 -74.78 -13.36 4.93
C LYS A 201 -75.14 -12.35 3.84
N GLU A 202 -74.15 -11.88 3.09
CA GLU A 202 -74.35 -10.99 1.94
C GLU A 202 -75.15 -11.68 0.83
N GLU A 203 -74.94 -13.00 0.64
CA GLU A 203 -75.69 -13.84 -0.30
C GLU A 203 -77.11 -14.21 0.20
N GLY A 204 -77.50 -13.77 1.41
CA GLY A 204 -78.84 -14.01 1.95
C GLY A 204 -79.05 -15.41 2.57
N LEU A 205 -77.98 -16.19 2.75
CA LEU A 205 -78.04 -17.51 3.38
C LEU A 205 -78.19 -17.38 4.90
N LYS A 206 -79.22 -18.02 5.47
CA LYS A 206 -79.53 -17.94 6.90
C LYS A 206 -78.77 -19.00 7.69
N GLY A 207 -77.67 -18.60 8.32
CA GLY A 207 -76.96 -19.43 9.30
C GLY A 207 -75.48 -19.07 9.45
N ARG A 208 -74.78 -19.80 10.32
CA ARG A 208 -73.32 -19.69 10.49
C ARG A 208 -72.71 -21.08 10.43
N VAL A 209 -71.64 -21.20 9.66
CA VAL A 209 -70.81 -22.40 9.64
C VAL A 209 -69.87 -22.38 10.84
N SER A 210 -69.83 -23.47 11.59
CA SER A 210 -68.96 -23.65 12.75
C SER A 210 -67.71 -24.44 12.40
N GLN A 211 -66.66 -24.31 13.22
CA GLN A 211 -65.41 -25.04 13.03
C GLN A 211 -65.61 -26.56 13.04
N SER A 212 -66.52 -27.07 13.88
CA SER A 212 -66.83 -28.51 13.93
C SER A 212 -67.50 -29.00 12.64
N GLN A 213 -68.35 -28.18 11.99
CA GLN A 213 -68.96 -28.53 10.71
C GLN A 213 -67.90 -28.60 9.59
N VAL A 214 -66.93 -27.69 9.58
CA VAL A 214 -65.82 -27.73 8.60
C VAL A 214 -64.93 -28.96 8.84
N LEU A 215 -64.68 -29.34 10.10
CA LEU A 215 -63.92 -30.54 10.42
C LEU A 215 -64.66 -31.84 10.06
N LYS A 216 -65.99 -31.86 10.21
CA LYS A 216 -66.84 -32.97 9.72
C LYS A 216 -66.81 -33.07 8.19
N ALA A 217 -66.84 -31.93 7.50
CA ALA A 217 -66.76 -31.85 6.04
C ALA A 217 -65.37 -32.26 5.49
N ASN A 218 -64.31 -32.08 6.29
CA ASN A 218 -62.93 -32.38 5.89
C ASN A 218 -62.27 -33.32 6.91
N PRO A 219 -62.58 -34.63 6.86
CA PRO A 219 -62.04 -35.55 7.85
C PRO A 219 -60.51 -35.61 7.73
N GLY A 220 -59.80 -35.54 8.86
CA GLY A 220 -58.34 -35.61 8.90
C GLY A 220 -57.60 -34.26 8.80
N ILE A 221 -58.30 -33.14 8.61
CA ILE A 221 -57.71 -31.80 8.78
C ILE A 221 -57.63 -31.46 10.27
N LYS A 222 -56.52 -30.84 10.70
CA LYS A 222 -56.35 -30.30 12.04
C LYS A 222 -56.56 -28.79 12.00
N ALA A 223 -57.45 -28.27 12.83
CA ALA A 223 -57.77 -26.85 12.86
C ALA A 223 -56.56 -25.94 13.16
N ASP A 224 -55.66 -26.41 14.03
CA ASP A 224 -54.50 -25.64 14.47
C ASP A 224 -53.29 -25.78 13.53
N ARG A 225 -53.40 -26.62 12.49
CA ARG A 225 -52.31 -26.88 11.55
C ARG A 225 -52.85 -27.08 10.14
N LEU A 226 -53.21 -25.97 9.51
CA LEU A 226 -53.49 -25.93 8.08
C LEU A 226 -52.17 -25.81 7.31
N LEU A 227 -52.05 -26.53 6.19
CA LEU A 227 -50.91 -26.42 5.29
C LEU A 227 -51.24 -25.46 4.15
N VAL A 228 -50.29 -24.62 3.76
CA VAL A 228 -50.45 -23.72 2.61
C VAL A 228 -50.63 -24.54 1.33
N GLY A 229 -51.60 -24.17 0.50
CA GLY A 229 -51.98 -24.89 -0.72
C GLY A 229 -52.94 -26.07 -0.50
N GLN A 230 -53.34 -26.34 0.74
CA GLN A 230 -54.34 -27.35 1.05
C GLN A 230 -55.74 -26.91 0.61
N LYS A 231 -56.47 -27.80 -0.07
CA LYS A 231 -57.89 -27.59 -0.42
C LYS A 231 -58.78 -27.87 0.78
N LEU A 232 -59.67 -26.94 1.09
CA LEU A 232 -60.62 -27.00 2.20
C LEU A 232 -62.05 -26.88 1.65
N LEU A 233 -62.94 -27.80 2.03
CA LEU A 233 -64.36 -27.76 1.69
C LEU A 233 -65.13 -27.01 2.78
N ILE A 234 -65.73 -25.88 2.44
CA ILE A 234 -66.52 -25.07 3.38
C ILE A 234 -68.00 -25.33 3.09
N PRO A 235 -68.73 -26.05 3.98
CA PRO A 235 -70.13 -26.40 3.76
C PRO A 235 -71.03 -25.16 3.80
N LEU A 236 -72.17 -25.19 3.09
CA LEU A 236 -73.19 -24.16 3.24
C LEU A 236 -73.86 -24.23 4.63
N PRO A 237 -74.36 -23.09 5.15
CA PRO A 237 -75.03 -23.06 6.45
C PRO A 237 -76.31 -23.91 6.43
N GLY A 238 -76.37 -24.92 7.31
CA GLY A 238 -77.54 -25.81 7.47
C GLY A 238 -77.38 -27.21 6.85
N GLU A 239 -76.34 -27.44 6.03
CA GLU A 239 -76.08 -28.72 5.37
C GLU A 239 -75.54 -29.80 6.33
N ILE A 240 -74.73 -29.40 7.32
CA ILE A 240 -74.09 -30.31 8.28
C ILE A 240 -74.54 -29.96 9.69
N LYS A 241 -75.22 -30.90 10.37
CA LYS A 241 -75.62 -30.79 11.77
C LYS A 241 -74.52 -31.33 12.70
#